data_AF-A0A2E9KLJ4-F1
#
_entry.id   AF-A0A2E9KLJ4-F1
#
_cell.length_a   1.000
_cell.length_b   1.000
_cell.length_c   1.000
_cell.angle_alpha   90.00
_cell.angle_beta   90.00
_cell.angle_gamma   90.00
#
_symmetry.space_group_name_H-M   'P 1'
#
loop_
_entity.id
_entity.type
_entity.pdbx_description
1 polymer ?
#
loop_
_entity_poly.entity_id
_entity_poly.type
_entity_poly.pdbx_seq_one_letter_code
_entity_poly.pdbx_strand_id
1 'polypeptide(L)'
;MALTPQQIAAIMKLRGLGWSQKEIAETIGASQQVIAYHLKKLREQSKKVGVDDAFSAAILGGMAVGAGIGALAMLLEQLTKKD
;
A
#
# COMPACT_ATOMS: atom_id res chain seq x y z
N MET A 1 -8.76 7.69 -10.86
CA MET A 1 -7.71 8.58 -10.32
C MET A 1 -6.57 7.72 -9.82
N ALA A 2 -5.32 8.10 -10.12
CA ALA A 2 -4.17 7.44 -9.51
C ALA A 2 -3.94 8.03 -8.11
N LEU A 3 -3.86 7.17 -7.10
CA LEU A 3 -3.49 7.57 -5.74
C LEU A 3 -1.98 7.47 -5.57
N THR A 4 -1.43 8.39 -4.77
CA THR A 4 -0.02 8.32 -4.36
C THR A 4 0.22 7.13 -3.41
N PRO A 5 1.45 6.62 -3.30
CA PRO A 5 1.80 5.59 -2.31
C PRO A 5 1.38 5.98 -0.88
N GLN A 6 1.52 7.26 -0.51
CA GLN A 6 1.12 7.79 0.80
C GLN A 6 -0.39 7.69 1.02
N GLN A 7 -1.18 7.98 -0.02
CA GLN A 7 -2.63 7.83 0.05
C GLN A 7 -3.04 6.35 0.14
N ILE A 8 -2.36 5.44 -0.55
CA ILE A 8 -2.61 4.00 -0.42
C ILE A 8 -2.29 3.52 1.01
N ALA A 9 -1.15 3.92 1.57
CA ALA A 9 -0.79 3.60 2.94
C ALA A 9 -1.82 4.16 3.95
N ALA A 10 -2.34 5.38 3.71
CA ALA A 10 -3.40 5.96 4.52
C ALA A 10 -4.71 5.14 4.45
N ILE A 11 -5.12 4.68 3.26
CA ILE A 11 -6.29 3.80 3.09
C ILE A 11 -6.14 2.54 3.95
N MET A 12 -4.98 1.88 3.89
CA MET A 12 -4.73 0.65 4.63
C MET A 12 -4.76 0.87 6.13
N LYS A 13 -4.09 1.93 6.60
CA LYS A 13 -4.05 2.31 8.01
C LYS A 13 -5.45 2.57 8.56
N LEU A 14 -6.21 3.45 7.92
CA LEU A 14 -7.55 3.83 8.36
C LEU A 14 -8.51 2.62 8.29
N ARG A 15 -8.44 1.83 7.22
CA ARG A 15 -9.30 0.64 7.09
C ARG A 15 -8.98 -0.41 8.16
N GLY A 16 -7.71 -0.60 8.50
CA GLY A 16 -7.24 -1.48 9.57
C GLY A 16 -7.71 -1.03 10.96
N LEU A 17 -7.87 0.28 11.16
CA LEU A 17 -8.44 0.88 12.38
C LEU A 17 -9.98 0.88 12.41
N GLY A 18 -10.64 0.27 11.41
CA GLY A 18 -12.10 0.13 11.38
C GLY A 18 -12.86 1.30 10.76
N TRP A 19 -12.18 2.27 10.15
CA TRP A 19 -12.84 3.40 9.49
C TRP A 19 -13.65 2.93 8.27
N SER A 20 -14.80 3.55 8.05
CA SER A 20 -15.63 3.31 6.87
C SER A 20 -15.00 3.89 5.61
N GLN A 21 -15.38 3.36 4.44
CA GLN A 21 -14.87 3.89 3.17
C GLN A 21 -15.25 5.35 2.92
N LYS A 22 -16.37 5.80 3.50
CA LYS A 22 -16.82 7.19 3.43
C LYS A 22 -15.88 8.10 4.22
N GLU A 23 -15.59 7.75 5.49
CA GLU A 23 -14.66 8.53 6.33
C GLU A 23 -13.25 8.55 5.73
N ILE A 24 -12.80 7.45 5.13
CA ILE A 24 -11.52 7.38 4.43
C ILE A 24 -11.51 8.30 3.20
N ALA A 25 -12.59 8.31 2.42
CA ALA A 25 -12.72 9.15 1.23
C ALA A 25 -12.65 10.64 1.58
N GLU A 26 -13.39 11.04 2.63
CA GLU A 26 -13.38 12.40 3.18
C GLU A 26 -11.99 12.79 3.69
N THR A 27 -11.32 11.89 4.41
CA THR A 27 -9.98 12.14 4.98
C THR A 27 -8.90 12.34 3.92
N ILE A 28 -8.97 11.58 2.82
CA ILE A 28 -7.90 11.54 1.80
C ILE A 28 -8.20 12.47 0.61
N GLY A 29 -9.40 13.07 0.56
CA GLY A 29 -9.83 13.93 -0.53
C GLY A 29 -10.07 13.17 -1.84
N ALA A 30 -10.64 11.96 -1.75
CA ALA A 30 -10.96 11.10 -2.89
C ALA A 30 -12.42 10.65 -2.85
N SER A 31 -12.94 10.06 -3.92
CA SER A 31 -14.30 9.49 -3.90
C SER A 31 -14.33 8.13 -3.21
N GLN A 32 -15.46 7.79 -2.58
CA GLN A 32 -15.66 6.47 -1.96
C GLN A 32 -15.46 5.31 -2.96
N GLN A 33 -15.82 5.52 -4.23
CA GLN A 33 -15.60 4.55 -5.30
C GLN A 33 -14.11 4.29 -5.58
N VAL A 34 -13.28 5.33 -5.51
CA VAL A 34 -11.82 5.20 -5.63
C VAL A 34 -11.28 4.39 -4.45
N ILE A 35 -11.74 4.64 -3.22
CA ILE A 35 -11.35 3.85 -2.04
C ILE A 35 -11.75 2.38 -2.22
N ALA A 36 -12.99 2.10 -2.64
CA ALA A 36 -13.49 0.75 -2.88
C ALA A 36 -12.64 0.00 -3.92
N TYR A 37 -12.28 0.67 -5.02
CA TYR A 37 -11.43 0.10 -6.07
C TYR A 37 -10.05 -0.28 -5.52
N HIS A 38 -9.39 0.61 -4.78
CA HIS A 38 -8.06 0.34 -4.23
C HIS A 38 -8.06 -0.77 -3.17
N LEU A 39 -9.06 -0.79 -2.28
CA LEU A 39 -9.22 -1.88 -1.31
C LEU A 39 -9.47 -3.23 -1.99
N LYS A 40 -10.29 -3.26 -3.05
CA LYS A 40 -10.51 -4.48 -3.85
C LYS A 40 -9.21 -4.96 -4.49
N LYS A 41 -8.46 -4.05 -5.12
CA LYS A 41 -7.17 -4.36 -5.76
C LYS A 41 -6.15 -4.90 -4.76
N LEU A 42 -6.02 -4.28 -3.58
CA LEU A 42 -5.14 -4.76 -2.51
C LEU A 42 -5.51 -6.16 -2.05
N ARG A 43 -6.82 -6.44 -1.87
CA ARG A 43 -7.31 -7.77 -1.50
C ARG A 43 -7.05 -8.82 -2.59
N GLU A 44 -7.16 -8.44 -3.86
CA GLU A 44 -6.85 -9.35 -4.97
C GLU A 44 -5.35 -9.66 -5.04
N GLN A 45 -4.49 -8.67 -4.80
CA GLN A 45 -3.04 -8.88 -4.73
C GLN A 45 -2.66 -9.74 -3.53
N SER A 46 -3.24 -9.48 -2.35
CA SER A 46 -2.94 -10.25 -1.14
C SER A 46 -3.28 -11.73 -1.27
N LYS A 47 -4.28 -12.08 -2.10
CA LYS A 47 -4.61 -13.47 -2.43
C LYS A 47 -3.60 -14.15 -3.34
N LYS A 48 -2.85 -13.39 -4.13
CA LYS A 48 -1.85 -13.92 -5.09
C LYS A 48 -0.48 -14.10 -4.44
N VAL A 49 -0.10 -13.18 -3.56
CA VAL A 49 1.29 -13.06 -3.09
C VAL A 49 1.42 -13.14 -1.57
N GLY A 50 0.31 -13.23 -0.85
CA GLY A 50 0.28 -13.15 0.61
C GLY A 50 -0.06 -11.74 1.11
N VAL A 51 -0.60 -11.68 2.33
CA VAL A 51 -1.07 -10.43 2.94
C VAL A 51 0.10 -9.50 3.26
N ASP A 52 1.18 -10.04 3.82
CA ASP A 52 2.34 -9.27 4.25
C ASP A 52 3.12 -8.69 3.06
N ASP A 53 3.27 -9.47 1.99
CA ASP A 53 3.93 -9.02 0.76
C ASP A 53 3.10 -7.95 0.04
N ALA A 54 1.77 -8.13 -0.05
CA ALA A 54 0.90 -7.12 -0.64
C ALA A 54 0.87 -5.84 0.18
N PHE A 55 0.93 -5.93 1.51
CA PHE A 55 1.02 -4.78 2.41
C PHE A 55 2.34 -4.03 2.24
N SER A 56 3.47 -4.75 2.27
CA SER A 56 4.80 -4.18 2.11
C SER A 56 4.97 -3.50 0.75
N ALA A 57 4.52 -4.17 -0.32
CA ALA A 57 4.49 -3.62 -1.68
C ALA A 57 3.68 -2.31 -1.77
N ALA A 58 2.50 -2.28 -1.14
CA ALA A 58 1.63 -1.11 -1.17
C ALA A 58 2.22 0.10 -0.42
N ILE A 59 2.86 -0.11 0.73
CA ILE A 59 3.47 0.97 1.52
C ILE A 59 4.79 1.46 0.90
N LEU A 60 5.59 0.57 0.31
CA LEU A 60 6.85 0.93 -0.35
C LEU A 60 6.64 1.52 -1.75
N GLY A 61 5.39 1.74 -2.17
CA GLY A 61 5.05 2.39 -3.45
C GLY A 61 5.24 1.50 -4.68
N GLY A 62 5.47 0.21 -4.48
CA GLY A 62 5.79 -0.74 -5.52
C GLY A 62 4.80 -1.89 -5.55
N MET A 63 3.79 -1.81 -6.41
CA MET A 63 3.07 -2.97 -6.95
C MET A 63 3.98 -3.92 -7.77
N ALA A 64 5.29 -3.91 -7.54
CA ALA A 64 6.26 -4.84 -8.10
C ALA A 64 6.40 -6.00 -7.12
N VAL A 65 5.43 -6.91 -7.17
CA VAL A 65 5.61 -8.20 -6.52
C VAL A 65 6.63 -8.98 -7.35
N GLY A 66 7.79 -9.21 -6.75
CA GLY A 66 8.87 -10.01 -7.32
C GLY A 66 10.14 -10.09 -6.47
N ALA A 67 10.31 -9.25 -5.43
CA ALA A 67 11.51 -9.26 -4.60
C ALA A 67 11.18 -8.92 -3.13
N GLY A 68 10.28 -9.69 -2.50
CA GLY A 68 10.07 -9.62 -1.06
C GLY A 68 11.39 -9.91 -0.32
N ILE A 69 11.74 -9.06 0.65
CA ILE A 69 12.98 -9.05 1.45
C ILE A 69 14.25 -8.62 0.70
N GLY A 70 14.54 -9.16 -0.49
CA GLY A 70 15.78 -8.83 -1.22
C GLY A 70 15.90 -7.36 -1.65
N ALA A 71 14.80 -6.77 -2.14
CA ALA A 71 14.81 -5.35 -2.56
C ALA A 71 14.86 -4.38 -1.38
N LEU A 72 14.23 -4.74 -0.24
CA LEU A 72 14.32 -3.95 0.99
C LEU A 72 15.73 -4.00 1.58
N ALA A 73 16.37 -5.19 1.58
CA ALA A 73 17.76 -5.33 1.99
C ALA A 73 18.71 -4.52 1.09
N MET A 74 18.55 -4.54 -0.24
CA MET A 74 19.35 -3.73 -1.16
C MET A 74 19.15 -2.22 -0.97
N LEU A 75 17.92 -1.78 -0.71
CA LEU A 75 17.64 -0.37 -0.41
C LEU A 75 18.29 0.06 0.90
N LEU A 76 18.16 -0.75 1.96
CA LEU A 76 18.81 -0.50 3.24
C LEU A 76 20.33 -0.49 3.09
N GLU A 77 20.91 -1.41 2.33
CA GLU A 77 22.35 -1.48 2.06
C GLU A 77 22.86 -0.26 1.26
N GLN A 78 22.11 0.26 0.29
CA GLN A 78 22.47 1.50 -0.41
C GLN A 78 22.39 2.74 0.48
N LEU A 79 21.49 2.76 1.47
CA LEU A 79 21.37 3.85 2.42
C LEU A 79 22.45 3.82 3.51
N THR A 80 22.97 2.63 3.87
CA THR A 80 24.08 2.47 4.83
C THR A 80 25.47 2.50 4.19
N LYS A 81 25.62 2.30 2.87
CA LYS A 81 26.91 2.39 2.15
C LYS A 81 27.39 3.81 1.84
N LYS A 82 26.84 4.84 2.49
CA LYS A 82 27.37 6.19 2.37
C LYS A 82 28.42 6.45 3.46
N ASP A 83 29.59 5.83 3.28
CA ASP A 83 30.92 6.23 3.75
C ASP A 83 32.00 5.41 3.00
#